data_AF-A0ABD1VCH3-F1
#
_entry.id   AF-A0ABD1VCH3-F1
#
_cell.length_a   1.000
_cell.length_b   1.000
_cell.length_c   1.000
_cell.angle_alpha   90.00
_cell.angle_beta   90.00
_cell.angle_gamma   90.00
#
_symmetry.space_group_name_H-M   'P 1'
#
loop_
_entity.id
_entity.type
_entity.pdbx_description
1 polymer ?
#
loop_
_entity_poly.entity_id
_entity_poly.type
_entity_poly.pdbx_seq_one_letter_code
_entity_poly.pdbx_strand_id
1 'polypeptide(L)'
;MVKYQKNNQFQWKKTKEDTVDEDEDSYLHPFALICTNSGYSNTRAKPKLFFFIFLFLLSCTLFLAPHLFSSNSITSLSFFYSFGVDNGSETDVNTSLCSSVPNGTICCDRSSIRSDICIMIGDVRTHSVSSSIFLYRATDPSGYLTGLTDDDEDEYVIQHEKIRPYTRKWEPGVMDTIAELDLVVKRKDFGVRRSCDVVHDVPAVFFSTGGYTGNLYHEFNDGILPLYITSQHLNKKVVFVILEYHNWWITKYGDILSQLSDFPAVEFHRDKRVHCFPKAIVGLRIHDELTIETSLMENHKTIGDFRDLLDRAYWPRIRGLIQDEERKARLKMEKSTLSPASRTMKKPKLVIISRNGSRAITNEDSLVKMAKSIGFLVEVLKPKRTTELAKVYRLLNSSDVMVGVHGAALTHFLFMRPGSVFIQVVPLGSEWAAGTFYAEPSQKLGLKYIGYKILPKESSLYIDYDKNDPILIDPSSVNKKGWEFTKKIYLDRQMVRLNLRRFRKRLLRAYYYSVARKNMR
;
A
#
# COMPACT_ATOMS: atom_id res chain seq x y z
N MET A 1 -16.58 -37.87 -1.03
CA MET A 1 -15.22 -38.31 -1.41
C MET A 1 -15.01 -38.01 -2.89
N VAL A 2 -14.53 -36.80 -3.21
CA VAL A 2 -14.08 -36.46 -4.56
C VAL A 2 -12.62 -36.07 -4.41
N LYS A 3 -11.73 -36.98 -4.84
CA LYS A 3 -10.29 -36.76 -4.87
C LYS A 3 -10.00 -35.74 -5.97
N TYR A 4 -9.42 -34.60 -5.62
CA TYR A 4 -8.82 -33.71 -6.61
C TYR A 4 -7.61 -34.40 -7.23
N GLN A 5 -7.75 -34.78 -8.50
CA GLN A 5 -6.67 -35.29 -9.32
C GLN A 5 -5.72 -34.12 -9.65
N LYS A 6 -4.47 -34.22 -9.20
CA LYS A 6 -3.37 -33.37 -9.65
C LYS A 6 -3.20 -33.56 -11.16
N ASN A 7 -3.53 -32.55 -11.96
CA ASN A 7 -3.03 -32.44 -13.32
C ASN A 7 -2.77 -30.98 -13.72
N ASN A 8 -1.77 -30.82 -14.59
CA ASN A 8 -0.93 -29.65 -14.79
C ASN A 8 -1.60 -28.35 -15.31
N GLN A 9 -0.91 -27.23 -15.03
CA GLN A 9 -0.94 -25.95 -15.76
C GLN A 9 -2.31 -25.28 -15.95
N PHE A 10 -2.80 -24.62 -14.90
CA PHE A 10 -3.77 -23.53 -15.09
C PHE A 10 -3.02 -22.23 -15.42
N GLN A 11 -2.88 -21.95 -16.72
CA GLN A 11 -2.62 -20.61 -17.20
C GLN A 11 -3.80 -19.72 -16.80
N TRP A 12 -3.52 -18.63 -16.08
CA TRP A 12 -4.45 -17.54 -15.87
C TRP A 12 -4.91 -17.00 -17.23
N LYS A 13 -6.10 -17.40 -17.70
CA LYS A 13 -6.69 -16.86 -18.93
C LYS A 13 -7.04 -15.40 -18.68
N LYS A 14 -6.25 -14.48 -19.25
CA LYS A 14 -6.62 -13.08 -19.40
C LYS A 14 -7.71 -13.00 -20.48
N THR A 15 -8.95 -12.78 -20.07
CA THR A 15 -10.02 -12.39 -21.00
C THR A 15 -9.71 -10.99 -21.50
N LYS A 16 -9.68 -10.83 -22.82
CA LYS A 16 -9.51 -9.54 -23.48
C LYS A 16 -10.89 -8.92 -23.55
N GLU A 17 -11.12 -7.85 -22.78
CA GLU A 17 -12.29 -7.01 -22.91
C GLU A 17 -11.80 -5.62 -23.28
N ASP A 18 -12.17 -5.18 -24.48
CA ASP A 18 -11.81 -3.87 -25.03
C ASP A 18 -12.58 -2.80 -24.26
N THR A 19 -11.92 -2.13 -23.32
CA THR A 19 -12.44 -0.92 -22.69
C THR A 19 -11.94 0.30 -23.45
N VAL A 20 -12.90 1.03 -24.03
CA VAL A 20 -12.74 2.34 -24.65
C VAL A 20 -12.18 3.33 -23.63
N ASP A 21 -11.14 4.07 -24.03
CA ASP A 21 -10.53 5.15 -23.27
C ASP A 21 -11.51 6.33 -23.14
N GLU A 22 -11.85 6.71 -21.89
CA GLU A 22 -12.24 8.07 -21.56
C GLU A 22 -11.28 8.60 -20.48
N ASP A 23 -10.55 9.64 -20.86
CA ASP A 23 -9.67 10.43 -20.00
C ASP A 23 -10.52 11.28 -19.03
N GLU A 24 -10.47 10.98 -17.73
CA GLU A 24 -10.87 11.96 -16.71
C GLU A 24 -9.88 11.98 -15.52
N ASP A 25 -9.13 13.09 -15.48
CA ASP A 25 -8.43 13.60 -14.30
C ASP A 25 -9.45 14.21 -13.32
N SER A 26 -9.21 14.00 -12.01
CA SER A 26 -9.85 14.74 -10.90
C SER A 26 -11.33 14.46 -10.60
N TYR A 27 -11.61 13.42 -9.80
CA TYR A 27 -12.84 13.39 -9.00
C TYR A 27 -12.61 14.07 -7.64
N LEU A 28 -12.97 15.36 -7.60
CA LEU A 28 -13.46 16.02 -6.39
C LEU A 28 -14.99 15.82 -6.41
N HIS A 29 -15.56 15.16 -5.39
CA HIS A 29 -17.02 15.13 -5.21
C HIS A 29 -17.55 16.55 -4.96
N PRO A 30 -18.56 17.05 -5.70
CA PRO A 30 -19.38 18.15 -5.26
C PRO A 30 -20.69 17.61 -4.68
N PHE A 31 -20.84 17.68 -3.36
CA PHE A 31 -22.17 17.77 -2.76
C PHE A 31 -22.74 19.15 -3.12
N ALA A 32 -23.45 19.23 -4.25
CA ALA A 32 -24.28 20.38 -4.60
C ALA A 32 -25.72 20.08 -4.19
N LEU A 33 -26.14 20.69 -3.09
CA LEU A 33 -27.55 20.75 -2.70
C LEU A 33 -28.29 21.64 -3.71
N ILE A 34 -29.35 21.09 -4.30
CA ILE A 34 -30.29 21.79 -5.17
C ILE A 34 -31.11 22.77 -4.31
N CYS A 35 -31.00 24.07 -4.58
CA CYS A 35 -32.01 25.05 -4.19
C CYS A 35 -32.39 25.90 -5.40
N THR A 36 -33.60 25.66 -5.89
CA THR A 36 -34.31 26.44 -6.90
C THR A 36 -34.69 27.82 -6.38
N ASN A 37 -34.41 28.86 -7.17
CA ASN A 37 -34.90 30.22 -6.94
C ASN A 37 -36.32 30.38 -7.50
N SER A 38 -37.23 30.95 -6.69
CA SER A 38 -38.42 31.68 -7.16
C SER A 38 -38.59 32.89 -6.25
N GLY A 39 -38.61 34.09 -6.83
CA GLY A 39 -38.78 35.34 -6.10
C GLY A 39 -40.25 35.70 -5.88
N TYR A 40 -40.55 36.44 -4.80
CA TYR A 40 -41.23 37.75 -4.84
C TYR A 40 -41.35 38.40 -3.44
N SER A 41 -41.09 39.73 -3.42
CA SER A 41 -41.59 40.81 -2.56
C SER A 41 -41.56 40.76 -1.01
N ASN A 42 -40.77 41.70 -0.45
CA ASN A 42 -40.99 42.60 0.69
C ASN A 42 -42.01 42.21 1.79
N THR A 43 -41.52 42.05 3.03
CA THR A 43 -42.00 42.84 4.19
C THR A 43 -40.93 42.91 5.28
N ARG A 44 -40.88 44.08 5.93
CA ARG A 44 -39.91 44.51 6.93
C ARG A 44 -40.28 43.90 8.29
N ALA A 45 -39.40 43.10 8.89
CA ALA A 45 -39.50 42.72 10.31
C ALA A 45 -38.12 42.78 10.97
N LYS A 46 -37.98 43.65 11.98
CA LYS A 46 -36.77 43.75 12.83
C LYS A 46 -36.76 42.59 13.85
N PRO A 47 -35.61 41.97 14.14
CA PRO A 47 -35.34 41.34 15.43
C PRO A 47 -34.35 42.20 16.22
N LYS A 48 -34.78 42.90 17.27
CA LYS A 48 -34.75 42.53 18.70
C LYS A 48 -33.33 42.42 19.29
N LEU A 49 -33.01 43.43 20.09
CA LEU A 49 -31.83 43.69 20.93
C LEU A 49 -31.29 42.48 21.73
N PHE A 50 -32.08 41.42 21.91
CA PHE A 50 -31.70 40.20 22.63
C PHE A 50 -30.64 39.32 21.91
N PHE A 51 -30.56 39.37 20.57
CA PHE A 51 -29.58 38.56 19.82
C PHE A 51 -28.14 39.04 20.03
N PHE A 52 -27.94 40.35 20.20
CA PHE A 52 -26.61 40.93 20.47
C PHE A 52 -26.17 40.71 21.93
N ILE A 53 -27.10 40.63 22.87
CA ILE A 53 -26.81 40.33 24.29
C ILE A 53 -26.36 38.87 24.44
N PHE A 54 -26.94 37.94 23.67
CA PHE A 54 -26.55 36.53 23.68
C PHE A 54 -25.15 36.29 23.07
N LEU A 55 -24.80 37.01 22.00
CA LEU A 55 -23.45 36.99 21.41
C LEU A 55 -22.37 37.58 22.33
N PHE A 56 -22.73 38.56 23.17
CA PHE A 56 -21.81 39.18 24.14
C PHE A 56 -21.58 38.31 25.39
N LEU A 57 -22.58 37.55 25.83
CA LEU A 57 -22.42 36.60 26.94
C LEU A 57 -21.63 35.33 26.55
N LEU A 58 -21.71 34.90 25.28
CA LEU A 58 -20.91 33.79 24.77
C LEU A 58 -19.43 34.15 24.58
N SER A 59 -19.11 35.42 24.30
CA SER A 59 -17.71 35.85 24.18
C SER A 59 -17.03 35.98 25.55
N CYS A 60 -17.73 36.49 26.58
CA CYS A 60 -17.16 36.62 27.93
C CYS A 60 -16.85 35.28 28.63
N THR A 61 -17.52 34.19 28.26
CA THR A 61 -17.27 32.85 28.84
C THR A 61 -16.05 32.14 28.22
N LEU A 62 -15.67 32.50 26.99
CA LEU A 62 -14.50 31.93 26.29
C LEU A 62 -13.18 32.64 26.61
N PHE A 63 -13.22 33.86 27.17
CA PHE A 63 -12.01 34.61 27.55
C PHE A 63 -11.64 34.51 29.05
N LEU A 64 -12.56 34.11 29.94
CA LEU A 64 -12.33 34.08 31.39
C LEU A 64 -12.07 32.68 31.99
N ALA A 65 -12.30 31.60 31.24
CA ALA A 65 -12.06 30.23 31.71
C ALA A 65 -10.57 29.84 31.92
N PRO A 66 -9.55 30.42 31.24
CA PRO A 66 -8.16 30.02 31.46
C PRO A 66 -7.52 30.62 32.73
N HIS A 67 -8.17 31.57 33.41
CA HIS A 67 -7.58 32.28 34.55
C HIS A 67 -7.98 31.73 35.93
N LEU A 68 -8.83 30.70 36.00
CA LEU A 68 -9.30 30.13 37.28
C LEU A 68 -8.69 28.77 37.65
N PHE A 69 -7.85 28.19 36.78
CA PHE A 69 -7.11 26.96 37.08
C PHE A 69 -5.63 27.10 36.68
N SER A 70 -4.94 28.03 37.34
CA SER A 70 -3.47 28.12 37.32
C SER A 70 -2.92 28.07 38.74
N SER A 71 -2.53 26.87 39.17
CA SER A 71 -1.54 26.69 40.23
C SER A 71 -0.58 25.54 39.87
N ASN A 72 0.51 25.95 39.22
CA ASN A 72 1.88 25.40 39.21
C ASN A 72 2.10 23.93 39.60
N SER A 73 2.47 23.12 38.60
CA SER A 73 3.74 22.38 38.64
C SER A 73 4.22 22.03 37.24
N ILE A 74 5.52 22.24 37.05
CA ILE A 74 6.31 22.16 35.82
C ILE A 74 6.35 20.72 35.30
N THR A 75 5.92 20.49 34.05
CA THR A 75 6.65 19.68 33.05
C THR A 75 6.13 20.03 31.67
N SER A 76 7.05 20.38 30.78
CA SER A 76 6.80 20.65 29.36
C SER A 76 6.36 19.35 28.67
N LEU A 77 5.07 19.21 28.36
CA LEU A 77 4.59 18.18 27.43
C LEU A 77 4.55 18.77 26.02
N SER A 78 5.72 18.83 25.39
CA SER A 78 5.84 19.02 23.95
C SER A 78 5.55 17.68 23.26
N PHE A 79 4.33 17.46 22.79
CA PHE A 79 3.97 16.28 21.98
C PHE A 79 4.43 16.47 20.53
N PHE A 80 5.75 16.44 20.33
CA PHE A 80 6.36 16.18 19.04
C PHE A 80 6.41 14.65 18.87
N TYR A 81 5.60 14.09 17.96
CA TYR A 81 5.80 12.71 17.51
C TYR A 81 7.00 12.67 16.56
N SER A 82 8.18 12.64 17.16
CA SER A 82 9.46 12.33 16.55
C SER A 82 9.68 10.83 16.71
N PHE A 83 9.79 10.08 15.61
CA PHE A 83 10.38 8.73 15.66
C PHE A 83 11.88 8.90 15.86
N GLY A 84 12.29 8.96 17.13
CA GLY A 84 13.66 8.80 17.57
C GLY A 84 13.88 7.34 17.97
N VAL A 85 14.96 6.75 17.46
CA VAL A 85 15.47 5.45 17.87
C VAL A 85 15.99 5.58 19.30
N ASP A 86 15.31 4.97 20.26
CA ASP A 86 15.90 4.73 21.58
C ASP A 86 16.56 3.35 21.60
N ASN A 87 17.87 3.36 21.72
CA ASN A 87 18.68 2.20 22.08
C ASN A 87 18.63 2.03 23.60
N GLY A 88 18.16 0.87 24.06
CA GLY A 88 18.51 0.33 25.38
C GLY A 88 17.39 -0.37 26.14
N SER A 89 17.21 -1.67 25.89
CA SER A 89 17.51 -2.73 26.88
C SER A 89 17.13 -4.09 26.30
N GLU A 90 18.10 -5.00 26.28
CA GLU A 90 17.88 -6.43 26.04
C GLU A 90 17.10 -7.01 27.24
N THR A 91 15.92 -7.58 26.98
CA THR A 91 15.55 -8.98 27.21
C THR A 91 14.04 -9.12 27.11
N ASP A 92 13.52 -9.61 25.98
CA ASP A 92 12.73 -10.85 25.97
C ASP A 92 12.47 -11.29 24.53
N VAL A 93 12.57 -12.59 24.29
CA VAL A 93 12.36 -13.23 22.99
C VAL A 93 10.92 -12.95 22.55
N ASN A 94 10.79 -12.10 21.53
CA ASN A 94 9.52 -11.56 21.02
C ASN A 94 8.68 -12.66 20.35
N THR A 95 8.09 -13.51 21.19
CA THR A 95 7.20 -14.59 20.76
C THR A 95 5.87 -13.94 20.42
N SER A 96 5.47 -13.97 19.14
CA SER A 96 4.21 -13.36 18.68
C SER A 96 3.04 -13.78 19.58
N LEU A 97 2.21 -12.82 20.02
CA LEU A 97 1.10 -13.02 20.97
C LEU A 97 0.13 -14.14 20.55
N CYS A 98 0.01 -14.41 19.26
CA CYS A 98 -0.80 -15.50 18.69
C CYS A 98 0.04 -16.62 18.03
N SER A 99 1.25 -16.88 18.53
CA SER A 99 2.15 -17.93 18.02
C SER A 99 1.64 -19.35 18.28
N SER A 100 0.94 -19.57 19.40
CA SER A 100 0.35 -20.86 19.78
C SER A 100 -1.14 -20.70 20.08
N VAL A 101 -1.98 -20.89 19.07
CA VAL A 101 -3.45 -20.87 19.22
C VAL A 101 -3.97 -22.31 19.31
N PRO A 102 -4.63 -22.70 20.42
CA PRO A 102 -5.23 -24.03 20.53
C PRO A 102 -6.32 -24.30 19.49
N ASN A 103 -6.56 -25.58 19.19
CA ASN A 103 -7.66 -25.97 18.32
C ASN A 103 -9.02 -25.61 18.95
N GLY A 104 -9.94 -25.05 18.18
CA GLY A 104 -11.24 -24.58 18.64
C GLY A 104 -11.21 -23.21 19.34
N THR A 105 -10.10 -22.47 19.28
CA THR A 105 -10.00 -21.12 19.86
C THR A 105 -9.59 -20.06 18.83
N ILE A 106 -9.76 -18.81 19.24
CA ILE A 106 -9.37 -17.61 18.50
C ILE A 106 -8.38 -16.81 19.36
N CYS A 107 -7.41 -16.18 18.71
CA CYS A 107 -6.51 -15.19 19.31
C CYS A 107 -6.46 -13.95 18.41
N CYS A 108 -6.63 -12.76 18.99
CA CYS A 108 -6.53 -11.49 18.29
C CYS A 108 -5.38 -10.65 18.85
N ASP A 109 -4.38 -10.38 18.02
CA ASP A 109 -3.30 -9.45 18.32
C ASP A 109 -3.66 -8.07 17.78
N ARG A 110 -3.88 -7.15 18.73
CA ARG A 110 -4.19 -5.73 18.48
C ARG A 110 -3.09 -4.80 18.99
N SER A 111 -1.91 -5.34 19.33
CA SER A 111 -0.80 -4.56 19.89
C SER A 111 -0.20 -3.60 18.87
N SER A 112 -0.22 -3.97 17.59
CA SER A 112 0.29 -3.12 16.51
C SER A 112 -0.60 -1.90 16.31
N ILE A 113 0.04 -0.73 16.19
CA ILE A 113 -0.62 0.49 15.74
C ILE A 113 -1.03 0.41 14.27
N ARG A 114 -0.44 -0.53 13.52
CA ARG A 114 -0.56 -0.59 12.07
C ARG A 114 -1.70 -1.45 11.56
N SER A 115 -1.97 -2.56 12.23
CA SER A 115 -2.94 -3.56 11.79
C SER A 115 -3.39 -4.42 12.96
N ASP A 116 -4.64 -4.87 12.93
CA ASP A 116 -5.09 -5.98 13.78
C ASP A 116 -4.95 -7.30 13.02
N ILE A 117 -4.69 -8.39 13.75
CA ILE A 117 -4.69 -9.74 13.20
C ILE A 117 -5.36 -10.72 14.17
N CYS A 118 -6.28 -11.51 13.66
CA CYS A 118 -6.92 -12.59 14.42
C CYS A 118 -6.64 -13.95 13.78
N ILE A 119 -6.36 -14.96 14.59
CA ILE A 119 -6.10 -16.33 14.15
C ILE A 119 -7.14 -17.24 14.79
N MET A 120 -7.91 -17.95 13.96
CA MET A 120 -8.89 -18.97 14.35
C MET A 120 -8.38 -20.34 13.89
N ILE A 121 -8.35 -21.33 14.78
CA ILE A 121 -7.93 -22.70 14.44
C ILE A 121 -9.05 -23.68 14.76
N GLY A 122 -9.38 -24.56 13.82
CA GLY A 122 -10.41 -25.60 13.98
C GLY A 122 -11.42 -25.63 12.84
N ASP A 123 -12.68 -25.92 13.15
CA ASP A 123 -13.78 -25.93 12.17
C ASP A 123 -14.24 -24.50 11.88
N VAL A 124 -13.50 -23.81 11.01
CA VAL A 124 -13.78 -22.43 10.60
C VAL A 124 -14.68 -22.44 9.37
N ARG A 125 -15.78 -21.67 9.40
CA ARG A 125 -16.76 -21.60 8.31
C ARG A 125 -17.09 -20.16 7.96
N THR A 126 -17.08 -19.84 6.67
CA THR A 126 -17.50 -18.52 6.20
C THR A 126 -19.01 -18.40 6.12
N HIS A 127 -19.50 -17.19 6.34
CA HIS A 127 -20.88 -16.82 6.03
C HIS A 127 -20.90 -15.40 5.47
N SER A 128 -20.87 -15.30 4.14
CA SER A 128 -20.73 -14.04 3.42
C SER A 128 -21.93 -13.11 3.58
N VAL A 129 -23.14 -13.65 3.72
CA VAL A 129 -24.38 -12.87 3.84
C VAL A 129 -24.41 -12.01 5.10
N SER A 130 -23.87 -12.49 6.22
CA SER A 130 -23.78 -11.71 7.48
C SER A 130 -22.38 -11.13 7.72
N SER A 131 -21.48 -11.18 6.74
CA SER A 131 -20.07 -10.82 6.91
C SER A 131 -19.39 -11.46 8.12
N SER A 132 -19.66 -12.74 8.35
CA SER A 132 -19.16 -13.44 9.55
C SER A 132 -18.29 -14.65 9.23
N ILE A 133 -17.38 -14.96 10.15
CA ILE A 133 -16.58 -16.18 10.18
C ILE A 133 -16.88 -16.89 11.49
N PHE A 134 -17.39 -18.12 11.40
CA PHE A 134 -17.75 -18.93 12.56
C PHE A 134 -16.65 -19.94 12.87
N LEU A 135 -16.31 -20.11 14.14
CA LEU A 135 -15.49 -21.21 14.64
C LEU A 135 -16.31 -22.09 15.56
N TYR A 136 -16.44 -23.37 15.21
CA TYR A 136 -17.18 -24.33 16.04
C TYR A 136 -16.23 -25.07 16.99
N ARG A 137 -16.42 -24.88 18.29
CA ARG A 137 -15.70 -25.61 19.34
C ARG A 137 -16.45 -26.88 19.72
N ALA A 138 -15.78 -28.02 19.66
CA ALA A 138 -16.34 -29.27 20.19
C ALA A 138 -16.55 -29.15 21.70
N THR A 139 -17.72 -29.54 22.19
CA THR A 139 -18.00 -29.70 23.62
C THR A 139 -17.27 -30.93 24.17
N ASP A 140 -16.69 -30.80 25.36
CA ASP A 140 -16.15 -31.94 26.11
C ASP A 140 -17.32 -32.84 26.55
N PRO A 141 -17.21 -34.19 26.48
CA PRO A 141 -18.30 -35.10 26.83
C PRO A 141 -18.75 -35.02 28.30
N SER A 142 -17.99 -34.36 29.18
CA SER A 142 -18.24 -34.29 30.63
C SER A 142 -19.05 -33.07 31.09
N GLY A 143 -19.41 -32.16 30.19
CA GLY A 143 -20.23 -30.99 30.51
C GLY A 143 -21.72 -31.34 30.52
N TYR A 144 -22.22 -31.95 31.60
CA TYR A 144 -23.66 -32.03 31.85
C TYR A 144 -24.24 -30.60 31.87
N LEU A 145 -25.24 -30.34 31.02
CA LEU A 145 -26.14 -29.21 31.20
C LEU A 145 -27.59 -29.70 31.22
N THR A 146 -28.11 -29.71 32.43
CA THR A 146 -29.53 -29.61 32.75
C THR A 146 -30.11 -28.30 32.23
N GLY A 147 -31.21 -28.40 31.48
CA GLY A 147 -32.13 -27.30 31.20
C GLY A 147 -31.89 -26.61 29.86
N LEU A 148 -32.53 -27.11 28.80
CA LEU A 148 -32.70 -26.38 27.54
C LEU A 148 -34.19 -26.14 27.32
N THR A 149 -34.55 -24.87 27.18
CA THR A 149 -35.74 -24.41 26.44
C THR A 149 -35.23 -23.79 25.14
N ASP A 150 -35.91 -24.09 24.04
CA ASP A 150 -35.41 -24.02 22.65
C ASP A 150 -35.30 -22.62 21.99
N ASP A 151 -35.38 -21.50 22.72
CA ASP A 151 -35.74 -20.22 22.07
C ASP A 151 -34.71 -19.08 22.07
N ASP A 152 -33.46 -19.26 22.54
CA ASP A 152 -32.46 -18.17 22.52
C ASP A 152 -31.24 -18.48 21.63
N GLU A 153 -31.25 -18.01 20.37
CA GLU A 153 -30.13 -18.14 19.41
C GLU A 153 -28.82 -17.47 19.88
N ASP A 154 -28.91 -16.52 20.82
CA ASP A 154 -27.78 -15.77 21.39
C ASP A 154 -27.06 -16.52 22.52
N GLU A 155 -27.63 -17.61 23.04
CA GLU A 155 -27.09 -18.34 24.21
C GLU A 155 -25.90 -19.28 23.86
N TYR A 156 -25.57 -19.41 22.58
CA TYR A 156 -24.53 -20.33 22.07
C TYR A 156 -23.21 -19.67 21.66
N VAL A 157 -23.11 -18.33 21.75
CA VAL A 157 -21.90 -17.57 21.39
C VAL A 157 -20.92 -17.56 22.56
N ILE A 158 -19.75 -18.16 22.38
CA ILE A 158 -18.68 -18.19 23.40
C ILE A 158 -17.87 -16.90 23.37
N GLN A 159 -17.57 -16.40 22.17
CA GLN A 159 -16.74 -15.23 21.96
C GLN A 159 -17.13 -14.58 20.64
N HIS A 160 -17.14 -13.26 20.64
CA HIS A 160 -17.42 -12.45 19.46
C HIS A 160 -16.39 -11.34 19.35
N GLU A 161 -15.66 -11.32 18.25
CA GLU A 161 -14.68 -10.29 17.91
C GLU A 161 -15.08 -9.58 16.62
N LYS A 162 -14.64 -8.34 16.48
CA LYS A 162 -14.81 -7.54 15.26
C LYS A 162 -13.48 -7.11 14.69
N ILE A 163 -13.32 -7.16 13.38
CA ILE A 163 -12.08 -6.76 12.72
C ILE A 163 -12.34 -6.17 11.34
N ARG A 164 -11.60 -5.12 11.00
CA ARG A 164 -11.47 -4.58 9.65
C ARG A 164 -10.09 -4.95 9.11
N PRO A 165 -9.96 -5.93 8.21
CA PRO A 165 -8.66 -6.54 7.90
C PRO A 165 -7.86 -5.71 6.87
N TYR A 166 -7.43 -4.52 7.27
CA TYR A 166 -6.65 -3.57 6.48
C TYR A 166 -5.51 -2.93 7.32
N THR A 167 -4.37 -2.65 6.71
CA THR A 167 -3.12 -2.30 7.42
C THR A 167 -2.92 -0.80 7.60
N ARG A 168 -4.00 -0.07 7.89
CA ARG A 168 -4.01 1.39 8.15
C ARG A 168 -4.78 1.71 9.44
N LYS A 169 -4.67 0.85 10.46
CA LYS A 169 -5.44 0.95 11.71
C LYS A 169 -5.39 2.34 12.37
N TRP A 170 -4.27 3.05 12.24
CA TRP A 170 -4.06 4.39 12.81
C TRP A 170 -4.77 5.53 12.06
N GLU A 171 -5.43 5.24 10.92
CA GLU A 171 -6.15 6.22 10.11
C GLU A 171 -7.66 5.91 10.13
N PRO A 172 -8.42 6.44 11.09
CA PRO A 172 -9.85 6.12 11.25
C PRO A 172 -10.67 6.37 9.98
N GLY A 173 -10.41 7.50 9.29
CA GLY A 173 -11.18 7.89 8.11
C GLY A 173 -11.11 6.89 6.95
N VAL A 174 -9.94 6.26 6.70
CA VAL A 174 -9.86 5.19 5.69
C VAL A 174 -10.43 3.88 6.25
N MET A 175 -10.17 3.58 7.53
CA MET A 175 -10.70 2.38 8.17
C MET A 175 -12.23 2.35 8.19
N ASP A 176 -12.91 3.48 8.23
CA ASP A 176 -14.39 3.58 8.15
C ASP A 176 -14.96 3.16 6.79
N THR A 177 -14.12 3.12 5.75
CA THR A 177 -14.51 2.61 4.43
C THR A 177 -14.29 1.11 4.28
N ILE A 178 -13.62 0.46 5.24
CA ILE A 178 -13.28 -0.97 5.18
C ILE A 178 -14.40 -1.80 5.79
N ALA A 179 -14.81 -2.85 5.08
CA ALA A 179 -15.77 -3.83 5.56
C ALA A 179 -15.30 -4.48 6.87
N GLU A 180 -16.19 -4.51 7.85
CA GLU A 180 -16.00 -5.18 9.13
C GLU A 180 -16.44 -6.64 9.04
N LEU A 181 -15.66 -7.53 9.65
CA LEU A 181 -16.00 -8.93 9.82
C LEU A 181 -16.30 -9.23 11.29
N ASP A 182 -17.35 -10.03 11.48
CA ASP A 182 -17.67 -10.65 12.76
C ASP A 182 -17.00 -12.02 12.86
N LEU A 183 -16.14 -12.19 13.86
CA LEU A 183 -15.51 -13.48 14.17
C LEU A 183 -16.20 -14.07 15.40
N VAL A 184 -16.93 -15.16 15.19
CA VAL A 184 -17.85 -15.69 16.20
C VAL A 184 -17.48 -17.12 16.54
N VAL A 185 -17.15 -17.38 17.80
CA VAL A 185 -16.92 -18.74 18.31
C VAL A 185 -18.23 -19.27 18.86
N LYS A 186 -18.70 -20.41 18.35
CA LYS A 186 -19.93 -21.07 18.78
C LYS A 186 -19.64 -22.43 19.40
N ARG A 187 -20.46 -22.83 20.37
CA ARG A 187 -20.51 -24.23 20.82
C ARG A 187 -21.04 -25.09 19.68
N LYS A 188 -20.41 -26.24 19.46
CA LYS A 188 -20.87 -27.20 18.45
C LYS A 188 -22.09 -27.92 18.98
N ASP A 189 -23.26 -27.59 18.45
CA ASP A 189 -24.47 -28.36 18.70
C ASP A 189 -24.71 -29.39 17.58
N PHE A 190 -25.38 -30.50 17.91
CA PHE A 190 -25.64 -31.61 17.00
C PHE A 190 -26.79 -31.34 16.02
N GLY A 191 -27.57 -30.27 16.21
CA GLY A 191 -28.87 -30.05 15.55
C GLY A 191 -28.90 -29.24 14.25
N VAL A 192 -28.19 -28.12 14.12
CA VAL A 192 -28.29 -27.25 12.91
C VAL A 192 -26.91 -26.81 12.46
N ARG A 193 -26.28 -27.62 11.60
CA ARG A 193 -25.00 -27.31 10.98
C ARG A 193 -25.25 -26.85 9.54
N ARG A 194 -24.90 -25.61 9.19
CA ARG A 194 -24.74 -25.29 7.77
C ARG A 194 -23.62 -26.16 7.22
N SER A 195 -23.95 -27.10 6.34
CA SER A 195 -22.97 -27.96 5.68
C SER A 195 -21.92 -27.13 4.95
N CYS A 196 -20.70 -27.65 4.87
CA CYS A 196 -19.67 -27.03 4.03
C CYS A 196 -20.03 -27.26 2.56
N ASP A 197 -20.22 -26.18 1.80
CA ASP A 197 -20.37 -26.26 0.35
C ASP A 197 -19.01 -26.52 -0.31
N VAL A 198 -17.96 -25.92 0.25
CA VAL A 198 -16.57 -26.08 -0.18
C VAL A 198 -15.70 -26.37 1.04
N VAL A 199 -14.93 -27.45 0.99
CA VAL A 199 -13.99 -27.83 2.07
C VAL A 199 -12.57 -27.65 1.57
N HIS A 200 -11.77 -26.90 2.33
CA HIS A 200 -10.35 -26.69 2.08
C HIS A 200 -9.53 -27.42 3.14
N ASP A 201 -8.42 -28.02 2.75
CA ASP A 201 -7.45 -28.67 3.64
C ASP A 201 -6.27 -27.75 4.01
N VAL A 202 -6.32 -26.50 3.56
CA VAL A 202 -5.31 -25.44 3.76
C VAL A 202 -5.92 -24.24 4.50
N PRO A 203 -5.11 -23.41 5.18
CA PRO A 203 -5.61 -22.19 5.83
C PRO A 203 -6.16 -21.16 4.83
N ALA A 204 -6.96 -20.25 5.33
CA ALA A 204 -7.35 -19.03 4.63
C ALA A 204 -6.70 -17.79 5.25
N VAL A 205 -6.34 -16.81 4.40
CA VAL A 205 -5.96 -15.45 4.81
C VAL A 205 -7.03 -14.48 4.29
N PHE A 206 -7.68 -13.77 5.21
CA PHE A 206 -8.73 -12.80 4.93
C PHE A 206 -8.18 -11.38 5.00
N PHE A 207 -8.38 -10.61 3.93
CA PHE A 207 -7.92 -9.21 3.86
C PHE A 207 -8.78 -8.36 2.94
N SER A 208 -8.68 -7.04 3.12
CA SER A 208 -9.35 -6.06 2.29
C SER A 208 -8.43 -5.53 1.19
N THR A 209 -8.97 -5.34 -0.02
CA THR A 209 -8.36 -4.48 -1.06
C THR A 209 -9.17 -3.20 -1.27
N GLY A 210 -9.77 -2.67 -0.21
CA GLY A 210 -10.44 -1.37 -0.18
C GLY A 210 -9.47 -0.22 0.11
N GLY A 211 -9.94 0.82 0.81
CA GLY A 211 -9.11 1.91 1.32
C GLY A 211 -8.38 2.69 0.23
N TYR A 212 -7.04 2.69 0.26
CA TYR A 212 -6.20 3.43 -0.70
C TYR A 212 -5.81 2.63 -1.96
N THR A 213 -6.44 1.47 -2.17
CA THR A 213 -6.23 0.63 -3.35
C THR A 213 -6.43 1.43 -4.65
N GLY A 214 -5.60 1.17 -5.66
CA GLY A 214 -5.51 1.96 -6.90
C GLY A 214 -4.32 2.93 -6.95
N ASN A 215 -3.69 3.21 -5.81
CA ASN A 215 -2.42 3.92 -5.73
C ASN A 215 -1.25 2.95 -5.50
N LEU A 216 -0.29 2.89 -6.43
CA LEU A 216 0.81 1.91 -6.40
C LEU A 216 1.58 1.85 -5.07
N TYR A 217 1.72 2.97 -4.36
CA TYR A 217 2.35 2.96 -3.04
C TYR A 217 1.57 2.07 -2.07
N HIS A 218 0.29 2.35 -1.90
CA HIS A 218 -0.59 1.62 -1.01
C HIS A 218 -0.81 0.18 -1.45
N GLU A 219 -0.81 -0.08 -2.75
CA GLU A 219 -0.88 -1.45 -3.29
C GLU A 219 0.24 -2.34 -2.77
N PHE A 220 1.47 -1.82 -2.74
CA PHE A 220 2.60 -2.55 -2.20
C PHE A 220 2.68 -2.46 -0.69
N ASN A 221 2.51 -1.28 -0.12
CA ASN A 221 2.71 -1.01 1.29
C ASN A 221 1.63 -1.62 2.18
N ASP A 222 0.37 -1.51 1.76
CA ASP A 222 -0.79 -1.87 2.56
C ASP A 222 -1.36 -3.25 2.15
N GLY A 223 -1.06 -3.71 0.94
CA GLY A 223 -1.57 -4.96 0.37
C GLY A 223 -0.49 -6.02 0.15
N ILE A 224 0.29 -5.89 -0.93
CA ILE A 224 1.16 -6.96 -1.45
C ILE A 224 2.28 -7.33 -0.47
N LEU A 225 2.96 -6.35 0.13
CA LEU A 225 4.06 -6.63 1.07
C LEU A 225 3.52 -7.22 2.38
N PRO A 226 2.46 -6.67 3.02
CA PRO A 226 1.81 -7.33 4.15
C PRO A 226 1.29 -8.73 3.86
N LEU A 227 0.76 -8.96 2.65
CA LEU A 227 0.33 -10.29 2.21
C LEU A 227 1.52 -11.26 2.13
N TYR A 228 2.67 -10.83 1.59
CA TYR A 228 3.90 -11.63 1.60
C TYR A 228 4.37 -11.94 3.03
N ILE A 229 4.45 -10.93 3.89
CA ILE A 229 4.85 -11.08 5.31
C ILE A 229 3.96 -12.12 6.00
N THR A 230 2.65 -12.04 5.78
CA THR A 230 1.65 -12.89 6.44
C THR A 230 1.63 -14.31 5.89
N SER A 231 1.89 -14.52 4.60
CA SER A 231 1.58 -15.80 3.94
C SER A 231 2.76 -16.59 3.41
N GLN A 232 3.96 -16.02 3.26
CA GLN A 232 5.06 -16.70 2.57
C GLN A 232 5.45 -18.05 3.22
N HIS A 233 5.37 -18.15 4.54
CA HIS A 233 5.71 -19.36 5.29
C HIS A 233 4.73 -20.52 5.03
N LEU A 234 3.53 -20.22 4.51
CA LEU A 234 2.52 -21.20 4.12
C LEU A 234 2.86 -21.90 2.80
N ASN A 235 3.93 -21.48 2.11
CA ASN A 235 4.49 -22.13 0.92
C ASN A 235 3.41 -22.44 -0.13
N LYS A 236 2.61 -21.43 -0.48
CA LYS A 236 1.50 -21.48 -1.44
C LYS A 236 0.27 -22.30 -1.03
N LYS A 237 0.31 -22.97 0.12
CA LYS A 237 -0.80 -23.73 0.69
C LYS A 237 -1.71 -22.84 1.53
N VAL A 238 -2.36 -21.90 0.86
CA VAL A 238 -3.25 -20.93 1.50
C VAL A 238 -4.28 -20.44 0.50
N VAL A 239 -5.52 -20.25 0.92
CA VAL A 239 -6.56 -19.58 0.13
C VAL A 239 -6.64 -18.11 0.53
N PHE A 240 -6.63 -17.21 -0.45
CA PHE A 240 -6.87 -15.80 -0.20
C PHE A 240 -8.36 -15.49 -0.30
N VAL A 241 -8.91 -14.88 0.74
CA VAL A 241 -10.31 -14.48 0.79
C VAL A 241 -10.36 -12.96 0.91
N ILE A 242 -10.90 -12.30 -0.12
CA ILE A 242 -10.81 -10.85 -0.28
C ILE A 242 -12.20 -10.24 -0.10
N LEU A 243 -12.31 -9.26 0.79
CA LEU A 243 -13.57 -8.62 1.15
C LEU A 243 -14.03 -7.67 0.03
N GLU A 244 -13.29 -6.60 -0.21
CA GLU A 244 -13.50 -5.65 -1.30
C GLU A 244 -12.70 -6.07 -2.53
N TYR A 245 -13.18 -7.11 -3.21
CA TYR A 245 -12.51 -7.69 -4.36
C TYR A 245 -12.62 -6.81 -5.61
N HIS A 246 -11.53 -6.71 -6.37
CA HIS A 246 -11.49 -5.98 -7.64
C HIS A 246 -10.86 -6.82 -8.77
N ASN A 247 -11.61 -7.09 -9.85
CA ASN A 247 -11.12 -7.84 -11.01
C ASN A 247 -9.83 -7.25 -11.61
N TRP A 248 -9.75 -5.92 -11.72
CA TRP A 248 -8.57 -5.24 -12.25
C TRP A 248 -7.34 -5.43 -11.37
N TRP A 249 -7.53 -5.53 -10.04
CA TRP A 249 -6.45 -5.74 -9.08
C TRP A 249 -5.86 -7.13 -9.23
N ILE A 250 -6.72 -8.15 -9.29
CA ILE A 250 -6.33 -9.54 -9.54
C ILE A 250 -5.64 -9.68 -10.90
N THR A 251 -6.16 -9.00 -11.94
CA THR A 251 -5.53 -9.01 -13.26
C THR A 251 -4.14 -8.39 -13.25
N LYS A 252 -3.93 -7.34 -12.45
CA LYS A 252 -2.68 -6.59 -12.38
C LYS A 252 -1.62 -7.28 -11.53
N TYR A 253 -2.00 -7.86 -10.39
CA TYR A 253 -1.10 -8.48 -9.42
C TYR A 253 -1.13 -10.01 -9.42
N GLY A 254 -1.93 -10.64 -10.27
CA GLY A 254 -2.08 -12.11 -10.35
C GLY A 254 -0.75 -12.85 -10.53
N ASP A 255 0.20 -12.27 -11.26
CA ASP A 255 1.56 -12.84 -11.38
C ASP A 255 2.24 -12.97 -10.00
N ILE A 256 2.10 -11.97 -9.13
CA ILE A 256 2.62 -11.99 -7.74
C ILE A 256 1.81 -12.97 -6.88
N LEU A 257 0.48 -12.89 -6.93
CA LEU A 257 -0.41 -13.74 -6.13
C LEU A 257 -0.18 -15.23 -6.40
N SER A 258 0.10 -15.57 -7.67
CA SER A 258 0.43 -16.94 -8.09
C SER A 258 1.71 -17.50 -7.45
N GLN A 259 2.57 -16.64 -6.90
CA GLN A 259 3.75 -17.03 -6.12
C GLN A 259 3.44 -17.24 -4.64
N LEU A 260 2.29 -16.78 -4.15
CA LEU A 260 1.90 -16.82 -2.74
C LEU A 260 0.78 -17.81 -2.45
N SER A 261 -0.02 -18.19 -3.44
CA SER A 261 -1.10 -19.17 -3.33
C SER A 261 -1.19 -20.03 -4.59
N ASP A 262 -1.44 -21.34 -4.41
CA ASP A 262 -1.80 -22.27 -5.49
C ASP A 262 -3.31 -22.32 -5.76
N PHE A 263 -4.11 -21.54 -5.02
CA PHE A 263 -5.56 -21.56 -5.07
C PHE A 263 -6.10 -20.24 -5.66
N PRO A 264 -7.26 -20.27 -6.34
CA PRO A 264 -7.92 -19.05 -6.76
C PRO A 264 -8.36 -18.23 -5.53
N ALA A 265 -8.26 -16.90 -5.64
CA ALA A 265 -8.79 -16.00 -4.62
C ALA A 265 -10.33 -16.10 -4.58
N VAL A 266 -10.89 -16.00 -3.38
CA VAL A 266 -12.33 -16.01 -3.13
C VAL A 266 -12.80 -14.57 -2.93
N GLU A 267 -13.80 -14.15 -3.71
CA GLU A 267 -14.51 -12.88 -3.52
C GLU A 267 -15.57 -13.06 -2.42
N PHE A 268 -15.27 -12.61 -1.20
CA PHE A 268 -16.03 -12.98 0.00
C PHE A 268 -17.51 -12.61 -0.08
N HIS A 269 -17.85 -11.37 -0.43
CA HIS A 269 -19.25 -10.92 -0.43
C HIS A 269 -20.09 -11.47 -1.58
N ARG A 270 -19.45 -11.91 -2.68
CA ARG A 270 -20.15 -12.43 -3.86
C ARG A 270 -20.31 -13.94 -3.85
N ASP A 271 -19.35 -14.65 -3.25
CA ASP A 271 -19.44 -16.10 -3.10
C ASP A 271 -20.34 -16.46 -1.91
N LYS A 272 -21.55 -16.92 -2.20
CA LYS A 272 -22.57 -17.28 -1.19
C LYS A 272 -22.34 -18.65 -0.56
N ARG A 273 -21.38 -19.42 -1.07
CA ARG A 273 -21.06 -20.76 -0.56
C ARG A 273 -20.41 -20.68 0.82
N VAL A 274 -20.68 -21.67 1.65
CA VAL A 274 -20.00 -21.87 2.93
C VAL A 274 -18.66 -22.56 2.68
N HIS A 275 -17.57 -21.80 2.82
CA HIS A 275 -16.21 -22.32 2.74
C HIS A 275 -15.74 -22.72 4.14
N CYS A 276 -15.25 -23.96 4.26
CA CYS A 276 -14.72 -24.49 5.50
C CYS A 276 -13.20 -24.63 5.43
N PHE A 277 -12.52 -24.17 6.48
CA PHE A 277 -11.07 -24.15 6.59
C PHE A 277 -10.62 -24.72 7.94
N PRO A 278 -9.44 -25.37 8.03
CA PRO A 278 -8.84 -25.79 9.29
C PRO A 278 -8.27 -24.61 10.11
N LYS A 279 -8.01 -23.47 9.45
CA LYS A 279 -7.43 -22.27 10.06
C LYS A 279 -7.81 -21.04 9.25
N ALA A 280 -8.13 -19.94 9.92
CA ALA A 280 -8.28 -18.62 9.32
C ALA A 280 -7.32 -17.63 9.99
N ILE A 281 -6.65 -16.84 9.15
CA ILE A 281 -5.85 -15.69 9.54
C ILE A 281 -6.59 -14.47 8.99
N VAL A 282 -7.10 -13.60 9.86
CA VAL A 282 -7.93 -12.46 9.49
C VAL A 282 -7.16 -11.18 9.77
N GLY A 283 -6.85 -10.40 8.73
CA GLY A 283 -5.92 -9.29 8.78
C GLY A 283 -4.53 -9.67 8.24
N LEU A 284 -3.72 -8.64 7.98
CA LEU A 284 -2.35 -8.78 7.47
C LEU A 284 -1.36 -8.18 8.47
N ARG A 285 -0.19 -8.79 8.59
CA ARG A 285 0.96 -8.25 9.33
C ARG A 285 1.72 -7.27 8.44
N ILE A 286 2.02 -6.10 8.98
CA ILE A 286 2.86 -5.07 8.35
C ILE A 286 3.96 -4.66 9.34
N HIS A 287 5.20 -4.55 8.86
CA HIS A 287 6.34 -4.18 9.70
C HIS A 287 6.49 -2.66 9.74
N ASP A 288 6.83 -2.05 8.60
CA ASP A 288 6.95 -0.61 8.44
C ASP A 288 6.77 -0.24 6.96
N GLU A 289 6.98 1.03 6.59
CA GLU A 289 6.77 1.52 5.23
C GLU A 289 7.69 0.81 4.21
N LEU A 290 7.12 0.04 3.28
CA LEU A 290 7.79 -0.71 2.21
C LEU A 290 9.00 -1.55 2.66
N THR A 291 8.98 -2.09 3.88
CA THR A 291 10.11 -2.83 4.47
C THR A 291 9.70 -4.18 5.05
N ILE A 292 10.71 -5.03 5.21
CA ILE A 292 10.58 -6.34 5.85
C ILE A 292 11.67 -6.44 6.91
N GLU A 293 11.25 -6.33 8.17
CA GLU A 293 12.10 -6.63 9.32
C GLU A 293 12.36 -8.14 9.45
N THR A 294 13.63 -8.51 9.33
CA THR A 294 14.08 -9.92 9.29
C THR A 294 13.85 -10.65 10.61
N SER A 295 14.01 -9.94 11.73
CA SER A 295 13.79 -10.47 13.09
C SER A 295 12.33 -10.85 13.38
N LEU A 296 11.38 -10.30 12.61
CA LEU A 296 9.95 -10.58 12.76
C LEU A 296 9.44 -11.66 11.78
N MET A 297 10.27 -12.10 10.83
CA MET A 297 9.87 -13.06 9.81
C MET A 297 10.12 -14.51 10.24
N GLU A 298 9.10 -15.35 10.08
CA GLU A 298 9.23 -16.81 10.11
C GLU A 298 10.21 -17.22 8.98
N ASN A 299 11.38 -17.76 9.36
CA ASN A 299 12.53 -18.09 8.50
C ASN A 299 13.48 -16.93 8.11
N HIS A 300 13.51 -15.83 8.86
CA HIS A 300 14.47 -14.74 8.65
C HIS A 300 14.48 -14.20 7.21
N LYS A 301 13.29 -14.09 6.61
CA LYS A 301 13.13 -13.55 5.27
C LYS A 301 13.41 -12.05 5.26
N THR A 302 14.00 -11.61 4.15
CA THR A 302 14.41 -10.23 3.93
C THR A 302 13.60 -9.58 2.81
N ILE A 303 13.77 -8.27 2.63
CA ILE A 303 13.25 -7.57 1.45
C ILE A 303 13.89 -8.09 0.13
N GLY A 304 15.09 -8.67 0.21
CA GLY A 304 15.72 -9.38 -0.90
C GLY A 304 14.94 -10.62 -1.33
N ASP A 305 14.44 -11.42 -0.37
CA ASP A 305 13.61 -12.58 -0.70
C ASP A 305 12.28 -12.18 -1.37
N PHE A 306 11.68 -11.08 -0.93
CA PHE A 306 10.51 -10.50 -1.59
C PHE A 306 10.86 -10.06 -3.02
N ARG A 307 12.03 -9.45 -3.21
CA ARG A 307 12.52 -9.06 -4.53
C ARG A 307 12.72 -10.26 -5.45
N ASP A 308 13.20 -11.40 -4.93
CA ASP A 308 13.31 -12.66 -5.68
C ASP A 308 11.95 -13.25 -6.03
N LEU A 309 10.93 -13.06 -5.17
CA LEU A 309 9.56 -13.43 -5.50
C LEU A 309 9.05 -12.64 -6.71
N LEU A 310 9.37 -11.35 -6.80
CA LEU A 310 9.03 -10.54 -7.98
C LEU A 310 9.75 -11.04 -9.25
N ASP A 311 11.01 -11.50 -9.15
CA ASP A 311 11.72 -12.12 -10.28
C ASP A 311 10.95 -13.35 -10.77
N ARG A 312 10.56 -14.24 -9.86
CA ARG A 312 9.79 -15.45 -10.20
C ARG A 312 8.41 -15.13 -10.77
N ALA A 313 7.72 -14.13 -10.21
CA ALA A 313 6.39 -13.71 -10.64
C ALA A 313 6.39 -13.21 -12.09
N TYR A 314 7.31 -12.31 -12.45
CA TYR A 314 7.27 -11.64 -13.75
C TYR A 314 8.08 -12.34 -14.84
N TRP A 315 9.06 -13.19 -14.50
CA TRP A 315 9.91 -13.84 -15.49
C TRP A 315 9.16 -14.66 -16.55
N PRO A 316 8.11 -15.45 -16.24
CA PRO A 316 7.33 -16.16 -17.24
C PRO A 316 6.74 -15.22 -18.30
N ARG A 317 6.13 -14.11 -17.89
CA ARG A 317 5.56 -13.13 -18.82
C ARG A 317 6.64 -12.40 -19.63
N ILE A 318 7.77 -12.08 -19.00
CA ILE A 318 8.91 -11.45 -19.67
C ILE A 318 9.48 -12.35 -20.77
N ARG A 319 9.61 -13.67 -20.54
CA ARG A 319 10.03 -14.60 -21.59
C ARG A 319 9.06 -14.59 -22.78
N GLY A 320 7.76 -14.57 -22.53
CA GLY A 320 6.76 -14.42 -23.60
C GLY A 320 6.92 -13.11 -24.37
N LEU A 321 7.16 -11.98 -23.68
CA LEU A 321 7.42 -10.69 -24.33
C LEU A 321 8.67 -10.73 -25.22
N ILE A 322 9.75 -11.35 -24.76
CA ILE A 322 10.98 -11.52 -25.55
C ILE A 322 10.70 -12.36 -26.80
N GLN A 323 10.01 -13.49 -26.66
CA GLN A 323 9.64 -14.34 -27.80
C GLN A 323 8.76 -13.62 -28.82
N ASP A 324 7.81 -12.80 -28.36
CA ASP A 324 6.95 -11.98 -29.24
C ASP A 324 7.77 -10.92 -30.00
N GLU A 325 8.74 -10.29 -29.34
CA GLU A 325 9.66 -9.33 -29.96
C GLU A 325 10.57 -10.01 -30.99
N GLU A 326 11.15 -11.16 -30.67
CA GLU A 326 11.98 -11.96 -31.58
C GLU A 326 11.18 -12.42 -32.81
N ARG A 327 9.95 -12.89 -32.61
CA ARG A 327 9.04 -13.26 -33.72
C ARG A 327 8.78 -12.06 -34.64
N LYS A 328 8.47 -10.89 -34.06
CA LYS A 328 8.25 -9.65 -34.83
C LYS A 328 9.51 -9.17 -35.54
N ALA A 329 10.68 -9.33 -34.91
CA ALA A 329 11.96 -8.97 -35.51
C ALA A 329 12.29 -9.87 -36.70
N ARG A 330 12.08 -11.20 -36.59
CA ARG A 330 12.25 -12.14 -37.71
C ARG A 330 11.35 -11.80 -38.90
N LEU A 331 10.08 -11.50 -38.65
CA LEU A 331 9.13 -11.04 -39.67
C LEU A 331 9.55 -9.70 -40.33
N LYS A 332 10.32 -8.86 -39.64
CA LYS A 332 10.88 -7.62 -40.20
C LYS A 332 12.23 -7.84 -40.89
N MET A 333 13.04 -8.80 -40.44
CA MET A 333 14.35 -9.13 -40.99
C MET A 333 14.30 -9.92 -42.30
N GLU A 334 13.15 -10.51 -42.66
CA GLU A 334 12.87 -10.90 -44.06
C GLU A 334 12.92 -9.72 -45.05
N LYS A 335 13.12 -8.46 -44.57
CA LYS A 335 13.29 -7.26 -45.39
C LYS A 335 14.58 -6.47 -45.17
N SER A 336 15.52 -6.90 -44.31
CA SER A 336 16.86 -6.28 -44.26
C SER A 336 17.91 -7.08 -43.50
N THR A 337 19.06 -7.25 -44.15
CA THR A 337 20.31 -7.78 -43.60
C THR A 337 21.14 -6.63 -43.04
N LEU A 338 21.49 -6.66 -41.76
CA LEU A 338 22.63 -5.89 -41.24
C LEU A 338 23.32 -6.62 -40.07
N SER A 339 24.63 -6.45 -40.07
CA SER A 339 25.71 -7.15 -39.36
C SER A 339 25.73 -7.00 -37.83
N PRO A 340 26.38 -7.92 -37.09
CA PRO A 340 26.44 -7.88 -35.64
C PRO A 340 27.38 -6.76 -35.16
N ALA A 341 26.85 -5.88 -34.31
CA ALA A 341 27.62 -4.79 -33.73
C ALA A 341 28.60 -5.29 -32.66
N SER A 342 29.83 -4.79 -32.78
CA SER A 342 30.97 -4.88 -31.86
C SER A 342 30.60 -4.79 -30.36
N ARG A 343 31.37 -5.53 -29.54
CA ARG A 343 31.37 -5.51 -28.06
C ARG A 343 31.77 -4.14 -27.52
N THR A 344 30.90 -3.16 -27.66
CA THR A 344 31.00 -1.88 -26.96
C THR A 344 30.65 -2.08 -25.49
N MET A 345 31.44 -1.49 -24.59
CA MET A 345 31.13 -1.46 -23.16
C MET A 345 29.69 -0.97 -22.96
N LYS A 346 28.85 -1.78 -22.32
CA LYS A 346 27.42 -1.47 -22.15
C LYS A 346 27.25 -0.25 -21.24
N LYS A 347 27.06 0.92 -21.87
CA LYS A 347 26.73 2.20 -21.21
C LYS A 347 25.70 2.00 -20.09
N PRO A 348 25.86 2.63 -18.91
CA PRO A 348 24.85 2.55 -17.86
C PRO A 348 23.47 2.99 -18.35
N LYS A 349 22.43 2.21 -18.03
CA LYS A 349 21.04 2.50 -18.37
C LYS A 349 20.38 3.31 -17.26
N LEU A 350 19.87 4.49 -17.61
CA LEU A 350 19.15 5.38 -16.72
C LEU A 350 17.68 5.45 -17.14
N VAL A 351 16.78 5.19 -16.20
CA VAL A 351 15.34 5.33 -16.39
C VAL A 351 14.83 6.56 -15.65
N ILE A 352 14.11 7.44 -16.34
CA ILE A 352 13.41 8.57 -15.71
C ILE A 352 11.94 8.20 -15.59
N ILE A 353 11.41 8.23 -14.36
CA ILE A 353 9.98 8.07 -14.09
C ILE A 353 9.31 9.42 -14.31
N SER A 354 8.69 9.56 -15.48
CA SER A 354 7.97 10.75 -15.89
C SER A 354 6.58 10.78 -15.27
N ARG A 355 6.09 12.00 -15.06
CA ARG A 355 4.80 12.29 -14.43
C ARG A 355 4.11 13.42 -15.18
N ASN A 356 2.80 13.32 -15.31
CA ASN A 356 1.94 14.42 -15.74
C ASN A 356 1.35 15.14 -14.52
N GLY A 357 1.14 16.45 -14.62
CA GLY A 357 0.50 17.25 -13.59
C GLY A 357 1.38 17.44 -12.35
N SER A 358 0.87 17.05 -11.18
CA SER A 358 1.55 17.30 -9.91
C SER A 358 2.93 16.65 -9.85
N ARG A 359 3.90 17.43 -9.39
CA ARG A 359 5.32 17.07 -9.26
C ARG A 359 6.00 16.67 -10.57
N ALA A 360 5.46 17.10 -11.72
CA ALA A 360 6.12 16.94 -13.01
C ALA A 360 7.44 17.72 -13.08
N ILE A 361 8.41 17.19 -13.82
CA ILE A 361 9.68 17.89 -14.11
C ILE A 361 9.48 18.74 -15.37
N THR A 362 9.37 20.05 -15.20
CA THR A 362 9.03 20.97 -16.31
C THR A 362 10.14 21.12 -17.35
N ASN A 363 11.37 20.71 -17.03
CA ASN A 363 12.51 20.69 -17.95
C ASN A 363 13.07 19.26 -18.16
N GLU A 364 12.19 18.25 -18.23
CA GLU A 364 12.55 16.84 -18.41
C GLU A 364 13.39 16.59 -19.68
N ASP A 365 13.06 17.22 -20.80
CA ASP A 365 13.85 17.08 -22.04
C ASP A 365 15.30 17.51 -21.87
N SER A 366 15.52 18.58 -21.10
CA SER A 366 16.87 19.05 -20.80
C SER A 366 17.61 18.12 -19.84
N LEU A 367 16.88 17.49 -18.90
CA LEU A 367 17.42 16.42 -18.06
C LEU A 367 17.83 15.21 -18.92
N VAL A 368 16.99 14.78 -19.88
CA VAL A 368 17.28 13.69 -20.81
C VAL A 368 18.54 14.00 -21.64
N LYS A 369 18.61 15.20 -22.23
CA LYS A 369 19.78 15.65 -23.01
C LYS A 369 21.06 15.64 -22.17
N MET A 370 20.99 16.13 -20.93
CA MET A 370 22.12 16.12 -20.00
C MET A 370 22.56 14.71 -19.60
N ALA A 371 21.62 13.80 -19.32
CA ALA A 371 21.96 12.43 -18.97
C ALA A 371 22.61 11.70 -20.15
N LYS A 372 22.11 11.89 -21.38
CA LYS A 372 22.74 11.38 -22.61
C LYS A 372 24.16 11.93 -22.80
N SER A 373 24.38 13.23 -22.55
CA SER A 373 25.71 13.84 -22.70
C SER A 373 26.73 13.39 -21.65
N ILE A 374 26.27 12.91 -20.49
CA ILE A 374 27.14 12.25 -19.50
C ILE A 374 27.57 10.85 -19.96
N GLY A 375 26.77 10.20 -20.81
CA GLY A 375 27.05 8.87 -21.35
C GLY A 375 26.04 7.79 -20.99
N PHE A 376 24.91 8.14 -20.37
CA PHE A 376 23.83 7.18 -20.08
C PHE A 376 23.06 6.77 -21.34
N LEU A 377 22.61 5.52 -21.36
CA LEU A 377 21.47 5.10 -22.19
C LEU A 377 20.20 5.48 -21.44
N VAL A 378 19.47 6.48 -21.94
CA VAL A 378 18.32 7.06 -21.23
C VAL A 378 17.01 6.54 -21.80
N GLU A 379 16.12 6.08 -20.92
CA GLU A 379 14.74 5.72 -21.23
C GLU A 379 13.78 6.48 -20.31
N VAL A 380 12.69 7.01 -20.87
CA VAL A 380 11.66 7.71 -20.10
C VAL A 380 10.48 6.76 -19.95
N LEU A 381 10.16 6.41 -18.70
CA LEU A 381 9.02 5.58 -18.36
C LEU A 381 7.89 6.49 -17.85
N LYS A 382 6.72 6.40 -18.48
CA LYS A 382 5.50 7.05 -18.03
C LYS A 382 4.46 6.00 -17.63
N PRO A 383 4.43 5.57 -16.35
CA PRO A 383 3.50 4.54 -15.91
C PRO A 383 2.05 5.03 -16.01
N LYS A 384 1.20 4.25 -16.69
CA LYS A 384 -0.27 4.39 -16.67
C LYS A 384 -0.87 3.33 -15.73
N ARG A 385 -2.12 3.51 -15.31
CA ARG A 385 -2.85 2.51 -14.50
C ARG A 385 -2.89 1.13 -15.18
N THR A 386 -3.02 1.12 -16.50
CA THR A 386 -3.08 -0.05 -17.39
C THR A 386 -1.70 -0.56 -17.84
N THR A 387 -0.61 0.09 -17.46
CA THR A 387 0.73 -0.38 -17.83
C THR A 387 1.01 -1.74 -17.18
N GLU A 388 1.31 -2.73 -18.01
CA GLU A 388 1.65 -4.08 -17.57
C GLU A 388 2.91 -4.07 -16.68
N LEU A 389 2.78 -4.55 -15.44
CA LEU A 389 3.87 -4.54 -14.46
C LEU A 389 5.10 -5.33 -14.92
N ALA A 390 4.91 -6.46 -15.63
CA ALA A 390 6.02 -7.24 -16.17
C ALA A 390 6.92 -6.41 -17.13
N LYS A 391 6.37 -5.44 -17.87
CA LYS A 391 7.16 -4.54 -18.74
C LYS A 391 7.96 -3.53 -17.91
N VAL A 392 7.31 -2.92 -16.92
CA VAL A 392 7.97 -1.99 -15.99
C VAL A 392 9.08 -2.69 -15.23
N TYR A 393 8.80 -3.89 -14.76
CA TYR A 393 9.74 -4.76 -14.09
C TYR A 393 10.94 -5.09 -14.98
N ARG A 394 10.72 -5.57 -16.21
CA ARG A 394 11.80 -5.85 -17.18
C ARG A 394 12.69 -4.62 -17.38
N LEU A 395 12.07 -3.44 -17.55
CA LEU A 395 12.77 -2.19 -17.76
C LEU A 395 13.68 -1.85 -16.56
N LEU A 396 13.12 -1.81 -15.35
CA LEU A 396 13.84 -1.39 -14.14
C LEU A 396 14.81 -2.46 -13.61
N ASN A 397 14.47 -3.75 -13.76
CA ASN A 397 15.39 -4.83 -13.45
C ASN A 397 16.65 -4.75 -14.33
N SER A 398 16.51 -4.29 -15.58
CA SER A 398 17.64 -4.07 -16.49
C SER A 398 18.37 -2.72 -16.33
N SER A 399 17.88 -1.81 -15.49
CA SER A 399 18.46 -0.47 -15.35
C SER A 399 19.52 -0.38 -14.25
N ASP A 400 20.45 0.56 -14.42
CA ASP A 400 21.52 0.85 -13.47
C ASP A 400 21.16 2.05 -12.58
N VAL A 401 20.34 2.97 -13.11
CA VAL A 401 19.89 4.17 -12.41
C VAL A 401 18.38 4.38 -12.64
N MET A 402 17.64 4.71 -11.60
CA MET A 402 16.27 5.22 -11.67
C MET A 402 16.23 6.63 -11.09
N VAL A 403 15.53 7.55 -11.77
CA VAL A 403 15.33 8.93 -11.33
C VAL A 403 13.85 9.25 -11.34
N GLY A 404 13.34 9.91 -10.31
CA GLY A 404 11.99 10.47 -10.37
C GLY A 404 11.68 11.37 -9.17
N VAL A 405 10.57 12.09 -9.27
CA VAL A 405 10.08 12.99 -8.21
C VAL A 405 9.22 12.22 -7.22
N HIS A 406 9.40 12.51 -5.93
CA HIS A 406 8.70 11.87 -4.82
C HIS A 406 7.20 11.61 -5.11
N GLY A 407 6.78 10.36 -4.91
CA GLY A 407 5.38 9.93 -4.96
C GLY A 407 5.24 8.49 -5.45
N ALA A 408 4.00 8.02 -5.54
CA ALA A 408 3.67 6.60 -5.65
C ALA A 408 4.37 5.83 -6.78
N ALA A 409 4.66 6.49 -7.91
CA ALA A 409 5.37 5.85 -9.01
C ALA A 409 6.81 5.43 -8.65
N LEU A 410 7.39 5.99 -7.57
CA LEU A 410 8.72 5.61 -7.09
C LEU A 410 8.72 4.26 -6.38
N THR A 411 7.59 3.70 -5.96
CA THR A 411 7.48 2.33 -5.41
C THR A 411 8.06 1.29 -6.36
N HIS A 412 8.10 1.58 -7.66
CA HIS A 412 8.81 0.74 -8.64
C HIS A 412 10.32 0.60 -8.38
N PHE A 413 10.93 1.31 -7.43
CA PHE A 413 12.30 1.03 -6.98
C PHE A 413 12.44 -0.43 -6.52
N LEU A 414 11.35 -1.04 -6.01
CA LEU A 414 11.28 -2.46 -5.67
C LEU A 414 11.55 -3.39 -6.87
N PHE A 415 11.54 -2.88 -8.11
CA PHE A 415 11.83 -3.67 -9.30
C PHE A 415 13.29 -3.55 -9.75
N MET A 416 14.06 -2.63 -9.16
CA MET A 416 15.48 -2.50 -9.43
C MET A 416 16.28 -3.64 -8.80
N ARG A 417 17.48 -3.90 -9.33
CA ARG A 417 18.41 -4.87 -8.74
C ARG A 417 19.19 -4.23 -7.59
N PRO A 418 19.49 -4.99 -6.52
CA PRO A 418 20.48 -4.57 -5.54
C PRO A 418 21.80 -4.13 -6.21
N GLY A 419 22.39 -3.06 -5.69
CA GLY A 419 23.57 -2.41 -6.26
C GLY A 419 23.29 -1.44 -7.42
N SER A 420 22.02 -1.20 -7.78
CA SER A 420 21.64 -0.07 -8.67
C SER A 420 21.47 1.24 -7.88
N VAL A 421 21.37 2.37 -8.59
CA VAL A 421 21.24 3.71 -8.00
C VAL A 421 19.80 4.20 -8.11
N PHE A 422 19.25 4.70 -7.01
CA PHE A 422 17.94 5.34 -6.98
C PHE A 422 18.09 6.82 -6.59
N ILE A 423 17.73 7.72 -7.51
CA ILE A 423 17.76 9.17 -7.31
C ILE A 423 16.33 9.68 -7.11
N GLN A 424 16.05 10.16 -5.91
CA GLN A 424 14.77 10.78 -5.58
C GLN A 424 14.90 12.29 -5.60
N VAL A 425 14.13 12.95 -6.47
CA VAL A 425 13.90 14.39 -6.38
C VAL A 425 12.88 14.63 -5.27
N VAL A 426 13.27 15.40 -4.26
CA VAL A 426 12.48 15.67 -3.05
C VAL A 426 11.90 17.09 -3.15
N PRO A 427 10.59 17.22 -3.41
CA PRO A 427 9.88 18.50 -3.38
C PRO A 427 9.99 19.22 -2.02
N LEU A 428 9.68 20.51 -1.98
CA LEU A 428 9.58 21.26 -0.71
C LEU A 428 8.58 20.58 0.22
N GLY A 429 8.85 20.59 1.53
CA GLY A 429 7.93 20.10 2.56
C GLY A 429 7.70 18.59 2.55
N SER A 430 8.50 17.83 1.81
CA SER A 430 8.34 16.37 1.68
C SER A 430 9.56 15.58 2.16
N GLU A 431 10.46 16.20 2.92
CA GLU A 431 11.74 15.61 3.32
C GLU A 431 11.57 14.38 4.20
N TRP A 432 10.74 14.48 5.24
CA TRP A 432 10.43 13.35 6.12
C TRP A 432 9.79 12.21 5.33
N ALA A 433 8.73 12.51 4.57
CA ALA A 433 8.03 11.53 3.73
C ALA A 433 8.96 10.87 2.70
N ALA A 434 9.88 11.63 2.10
CA ALA A 434 10.87 11.09 1.17
C ALA A 434 11.84 10.11 1.86
N GLY A 435 12.28 10.46 3.08
CA GLY A 435 13.10 9.61 3.93
C GLY A 435 12.41 8.28 4.25
N THR A 436 11.26 8.36 4.90
CA THR A 436 10.52 7.21 5.42
C THR A 436 9.98 6.30 4.31
N PHE A 437 9.35 6.87 3.27
CA PHE A 437 8.64 6.05 2.28
C PHE A 437 9.55 5.45 1.21
N TYR A 438 10.74 6.02 0.97
CA TYR A 438 11.56 5.61 -0.18
C TYR A 438 13.06 5.56 0.09
N ALA A 439 13.63 6.49 0.87
CA ALA A 439 15.06 6.47 1.12
C ALA A 439 15.49 5.23 1.91
N GLU A 440 14.96 5.06 3.12
CA GLU A 440 15.27 3.92 3.98
C GLU A 440 14.87 2.58 3.34
N PRO A 441 13.66 2.41 2.77
CA PRO A 441 13.27 1.16 2.11
C PRO A 441 14.19 0.80 0.93
N SER A 442 14.60 1.78 0.12
CA SER A 442 15.51 1.53 -0.99
C SER A 442 16.91 1.11 -0.54
N GLN A 443 17.39 1.64 0.60
CA GLN A 443 18.66 1.26 1.19
C GLN A 443 18.61 -0.15 1.77
N LYS A 444 17.51 -0.52 2.45
CA LYS A 444 17.26 -1.89 2.93
C LYS A 444 17.21 -2.90 1.77
N LEU A 445 16.70 -2.50 0.60
CA LEU A 445 16.75 -3.30 -0.64
C LEU A 445 18.18 -3.42 -1.24
N GLY A 446 19.15 -2.67 -0.72
CA GLY A 446 20.53 -2.66 -1.22
C GLY A 446 20.74 -1.72 -2.41
N LEU A 447 19.88 -0.71 -2.60
CA LEU A 447 20.09 0.33 -3.60
C LEU A 447 20.98 1.45 -3.05
N LYS A 448 21.75 2.08 -3.94
CA LYS A 448 22.44 3.33 -3.64
C LYS A 448 21.46 4.50 -3.74
N TYR A 449 20.93 4.94 -2.61
CA TYR A 449 20.04 6.10 -2.55
C TYR A 449 20.78 7.43 -2.72
N ILE A 450 20.19 8.35 -3.51
CA ILE A 450 20.64 9.74 -3.67
C ILE A 450 19.42 10.68 -3.63
N GLY A 451 19.23 11.39 -2.51
CA GLY A 451 18.24 12.45 -2.41
C GLY A 451 18.69 13.76 -3.09
N TYR A 452 17.82 14.36 -3.89
CA TYR A 452 17.96 15.72 -4.43
C TYR A 452 16.86 16.61 -3.88
N LYS A 453 17.12 17.26 -2.74
CA LYS A 453 16.25 18.30 -2.20
C LYS A 453 16.28 19.54 -3.08
N ILE A 454 15.11 19.91 -3.59
CA ILE A 454 14.96 21.11 -4.41
C ILE A 454 15.06 22.37 -3.53
N LEU A 455 15.47 23.48 -4.14
CA LEU A 455 15.39 24.81 -3.55
C LEU A 455 14.04 25.44 -3.88
N PRO A 456 13.61 26.48 -3.14
CA PRO A 456 12.37 27.20 -3.46
C PRO A 456 12.29 27.61 -4.94
N LYS A 457 13.36 28.17 -5.51
CA LYS A 457 13.42 28.58 -6.92
C LYS A 457 13.26 27.45 -7.96
N GLU A 458 13.33 26.20 -7.53
CA GLU A 458 13.09 25.02 -8.38
C GLU A 458 11.66 24.49 -8.26
N SER A 459 10.83 25.09 -7.40
CA SER A 459 9.42 24.77 -7.20
C SER A 459 8.54 25.78 -7.93
N SER A 460 7.42 25.33 -8.51
CA SER A 460 6.38 26.24 -9.03
C SER A 460 5.80 27.14 -7.94
N LEU A 461 5.79 26.68 -6.68
CA LEU A 461 5.29 27.43 -5.54
C LEU A 461 6.02 28.77 -5.35
N TYR A 462 7.25 28.89 -5.86
CA TYR A 462 8.02 30.14 -5.79
C TYR A 462 7.42 31.27 -6.63
N ILE A 463 6.58 30.93 -7.61
CA ILE A 463 5.83 31.89 -8.43
C ILE A 463 4.48 32.19 -7.75
N ASP A 464 3.88 31.17 -7.13
CA ASP A 464 2.51 31.24 -6.60
C ASP A 464 2.43 31.94 -5.23
N TYR A 465 3.53 31.96 -4.47
CA TYR A 465 3.59 32.48 -3.10
C TYR A 465 4.64 33.58 -2.94
N ASP A 466 4.39 34.48 -1.98
CA ASP A 466 5.35 35.51 -1.60
C ASP A 466 6.67 34.88 -1.13
N LYS A 467 7.79 35.56 -1.42
CA LYS A 467 9.15 35.04 -1.12
C LYS A 467 9.40 34.75 0.35
N ASN A 468 8.65 35.41 1.24
CA ASN A 468 8.74 35.26 2.70
C ASN A 468 7.61 34.38 3.26
N ASP A 469 6.76 33.80 2.41
CA ASP A 469 5.69 32.91 2.84
C ASP A 469 6.28 31.65 3.49
N PRO A 470 5.77 31.22 4.67
CA PRO A 470 6.21 29.99 5.33
C PRO A 470 6.21 28.76 4.42
N ILE A 471 5.35 28.70 3.39
CA ILE A 471 5.33 27.62 2.41
C ILE A 471 6.67 27.46 1.69
N LEU A 472 7.42 28.55 1.51
CA LEU A 472 8.72 28.54 0.85
C LEU A 472 9.90 28.49 1.83
N ILE A 473 9.80 29.22 2.94
CA ILE A 473 10.93 29.42 3.86
C ILE A 473 10.91 28.49 5.09
N ASP A 474 9.73 28.04 5.51
CA ASP A 474 9.55 27.13 6.64
C ASP A 474 8.48 26.05 6.36
N PRO A 475 8.74 25.11 5.43
CA PRO A 475 7.79 24.05 5.15
C PRO A 475 7.43 23.18 6.36
N SER A 476 8.31 23.13 7.36
CA SER A 476 8.10 22.37 8.60
C SER A 476 6.91 22.91 9.41
N SER A 477 6.73 24.24 9.52
CA SER A 477 5.56 24.79 10.23
C SER A 477 4.25 24.54 9.48
N VAL A 478 4.28 24.49 8.15
CA VAL A 478 3.12 24.10 7.35
C VAL A 478 2.78 22.62 7.56
N ASN A 479 3.78 21.75 7.58
CA ASN A 479 3.58 20.32 7.82
C ASN A 479 3.02 20.01 9.21
N LYS A 480 3.37 20.82 10.23
CA LYS A 480 2.79 20.72 11.58
C LYS A 480 1.29 20.94 11.62
N LYS A 481 0.69 21.56 10.59
CA LYS A 481 -0.79 21.70 10.48
C LYS A 481 -1.49 20.40 10.08
N GLY A 482 -0.73 19.36 9.73
CA GLY A 482 -1.25 18.03 9.42
C GLY A 482 -0.97 17.58 7.98
N TRP A 483 -1.23 16.29 7.75
CA TRP A 483 -0.98 15.63 6.46
C TRP A 483 -1.80 16.21 5.31
N GLU A 484 -3.06 16.60 5.57
CA GLU A 484 -3.93 17.16 4.54
C GLU A 484 -3.36 18.45 3.92
N PHE A 485 -2.82 19.34 4.76
CA PHE A 485 -2.15 20.57 4.32
C PHE A 485 -0.88 20.25 3.54
N THR A 486 -0.07 19.33 4.07
CA THR A 486 1.16 18.86 3.42
C THR A 486 0.87 18.34 2.01
N LYS A 487 -0.13 17.46 1.87
CA LYS A 487 -0.55 16.89 0.61
C LYS A 487 -1.05 17.97 -0.35
N LYS A 488 -1.99 18.80 0.10
CA LYS A 488 -2.63 19.84 -0.73
C LYS A 488 -1.63 20.83 -1.30
N ILE A 489 -0.65 21.26 -0.51
CA ILE A 489 0.32 22.29 -0.92
C ILE A 489 1.49 21.64 -1.65
N TYR A 490 2.18 20.70 -1.02
CA TYR A 490 3.47 20.23 -1.51
C TYR A 490 3.39 19.04 -2.46
N LEU A 491 2.33 18.24 -2.40
CA LEU A 491 2.19 17.05 -3.24
C LEU A 491 1.29 17.28 -4.44
N ASP A 492 0.23 18.08 -4.28
CA ASP A 492 -0.79 18.26 -5.32
C ASP A 492 -0.55 19.51 -6.19
N ARG A 493 0.02 20.59 -5.64
CA ARG A 493 0.14 21.90 -6.32
C ARG A 493 1.55 22.30 -6.76
N GLN A 494 2.53 21.43 -6.54
CA GLN A 494 3.93 21.73 -6.80
C GLN A 494 4.41 21.00 -8.05
N MET A 495 4.98 21.73 -9.02
CA MET A 495 5.82 21.19 -10.09
C MET A 495 7.30 21.51 -9.84
N VAL A 496 8.20 20.78 -10.50
CA VAL A 496 9.64 20.93 -10.29
C VAL A 496 10.33 21.38 -11.57
N ARG A 497 11.14 22.44 -11.48
CA ARG A 497 12.11 22.85 -12.50
C ARG A 497 13.52 22.62 -11.98
N LEU A 498 14.18 21.56 -12.43
CA LEU A 498 15.50 21.18 -11.92
C LEU A 498 16.57 22.21 -12.31
N ASN A 499 17.40 22.59 -11.34
CA ASN A 499 18.66 23.26 -11.58
C ASN A 499 19.67 22.23 -12.13
N LEU A 500 19.82 22.19 -13.45
CA LEU A 500 20.62 21.17 -14.14
C LEU A 500 22.09 21.19 -13.73
N ARG A 501 22.68 22.35 -13.38
CA ARG A 501 24.07 22.43 -12.89
C ARG A 501 24.25 21.70 -11.56
N ARG A 502 23.30 21.87 -10.62
CA ARG A 502 23.30 21.14 -9.34
C ARG A 502 22.97 19.67 -9.56
N PHE A 503 21.96 19.38 -10.37
CA PHE A 503 21.52 18.01 -10.63
C PHE A 503 22.57 17.17 -11.36
N ARG A 504 23.37 17.77 -12.26
CA ARG A 504 24.50 17.13 -12.96
C ARG A 504 25.46 16.44 -12.00
N LYS A 505 25.72 17.03 -10.83
CA LYS A 505 26.60 16.44 -9.80
C LYS A 505 26.06 15.11 -9.29
N ARG A 506 24.73 14.98 -9.15
CA ARG A 506 24.07 13.73 -8.72
C ARG A 506 24.13 12.67 -9.81
N LEU A 507 23.88 13.05 -11.06
CA LEU A 507 24.00 12.15 -12.22
C LEU A 507 25.43 11.64 -12.43
N LEU A 508 26.45 12.50 -12.32
CA LEU A 508 27.85 12.07 -12.42
C LEU A 508 28.21 11.07 -11.32
N ARG A 509 27.78 11.30 -10.08
CA ARG A 509 27.98 10.35 -8.98
C ARG A 509 27.34 8.99 -9.29
N ALA A 510 26.11 8.99 -9.78
CA ALA A 510 25.41 7.77 -10.19
C ALA A 510 26.11 7.07 -11.36
N TYR A 511 26.63 7.84 -12.33
CA TYR A 511 27.32 7.32 -13.51
C TYR A 511 28.60 6.59 -13.11
N TYR A 512 29.50 7.25 -12.38
CA TYR A 512 30.77 6.65 -11.97
C TYR A 512 30.56 5.43 -11.07
N TYR A 513 29.59 5.48 -10.17
CA TYR A 513 29.21 4.31 -9.37
C TYR A 513 28.76 3.14 -10.26
N SER A 514 27.90 3.40 -11.25
CA SER A 514 27.38 2.37 -12.16
C SER A 514 28.48 1.78 -13.06
N VAL A 515 29.41 2.61 -13.55
CA VAL A 515 30.56 2.16 -14.35
C VAL A 515 31.48 1.28 -13.50
N ALA A 516 31.87 1.74 -12.31
CA ALA A 516 32.71 0.95 -11.40
C ALA A 516 32.08 -0.40 -11.05
N ARG A 517 30.78 -0.40 -10.74
CA ARG A 517 29.99 -1.62 -10.45
C ARG A 517 29.96 -2.63 -11.60
N LYS A 518 29.95 -2.15 -12.84
CA LYS A 518 29.97 -2.99 -14.05
C LYS A 518 31.34 -3.56 -14.35
N ASN A 519 32.41 -2.81 -14.07
CA ASN A 519 33.78 -3.30 -14.25
C ASN A 519 34.18 -4.36 -13.22
N MET A 520 33.48 -4.42 -12.08
CA MET A 520 33.65 -5.44 -11.03
C MET A 520 32.81 -6.72 -11.23
N ARG A 521 31.97 -6.78 -12.27
CA ARG A 521 31.16 -7.96 -12.64
C ARG A 521 31.68 -8.52 -13.96
#